data_AF-A0A937DVM8-F1
#
_entry.id   AF-A0A937DVM8-F1
#
_cell.length_a   1.000
_cell.length_b   1.000
_cell.length_c   1.000
_cell.angle_alpha   90.00
_cell.angle_beta   90.00
_cell.angle_gamma   90.00
#
_symmetry.space_group_name_H-M   'P 1'
#
loop_
_entity.id
_entity.type
_entity.pdbx_description
1 polymer ?
#
loop_
_entity_poly.entity_id
_entity_poly.type
_entity_poly.pdbx_seq_one_letter_code
_entity_poly.pdbx_strand_id
1 'polypeptide(L)'
;MANYLSRSACLILIATLTSACQTTVARFPNADVIGSSEPQRQISGTLAKPDGNGPFPAVVLLHTCGGVQPHVRDDWPKYLTSIGYVTITVESFGSRG
;
A
#
# COMPACT_ATOMS: atom_id res chain seq x y z
N MET A 1 -45.97 0.70 -16.75
CA MET A 1 -44.64 0.11 -17.01
C MET A 1 -43.49 1.14 -17.04
N ALA A 2 -43.70 2.40 -16.59
CA ALA A 2 -42.66 3.45 -16.62
C ALA A 2 -41.77 3.52 -15.36
N ASN A 3 -42.16 2.85 -14.26
CA ASN A 3 -41.50 3.02 -12.95
C ASN A 3 -40.33 2.05 -12.71
N TYR A 4 -40.16 1.05 -13.59
CA TYR A 4 -39.06 0.06 -13.49
C TYR A 4 -37.75 0.55 -14.12
N LEU A 5 -37.82 1.41 -15.15
CA LEU A 5 -36.62 2.01 -15.76
C LEU A 5 -35.92 2.99 -14.81
N SER A 6 -36.69 3.81 -14.07
CA SER A 6 -36.14 4.79 -13.11
C SER A 6 -35.47 4.12 -11.90
N ARG A 7 -36.03 3.00 -11.40
CA ARG A 7 -35.45 2.22 -10.30
C ARG A 7 -34.19 1.46 -10.73
N SER A 8 -34.16 0.96 -11.97
CA SER A 8 -32.99 0.25 -12.52
C SER A 8 -31.84 1.21 -12.82
N ALA A 9 -32.11 2.42 -13.29
CA ALA A 9 -31.10 3.45 -13.50
C ALA A 9 -30.41 3.87 -12.18
N CYS A 10 -31.16 3.93 -11.08
CA CYS A 10 -30.62 4.26 -9.76
C CYS A 10 -29.67 3.17 -9.21
N LEU A 11 -29.98 1.89 -9.46
CA LEU A 11 -29.15 0.76 -9.05
C LEU A 11 -27.81 0.70 -9.80
N ILE A 12 -27.79 1.10 -11.07
CA ILE A 12 -26.55 1.15 -11.88
C ILE A 12 -25.65 2.31 -11.43
N LEU A 13 -26.23 3.44 -10.98
CA LEU A 13 -25.47 4.61 -10.53
C LEU A 13 -24.72 4.35 -9.21
N ILE A 14 -25.33 3.62 -8.27
CA ILE A 14 -24.76 3.33 -6.94
C ILE A 14 -23.54 2.38 -7.04
N ALA A 15 -23.50 1.50 -8.04
CA ALA A 15 -22.45 0.49 -8.20
C ALA A 15 -21.09 1.04 -8.65
N THR A 16 -21.01 2.30 -9.10
CA THR A 16 -19.76 2.90 -9.63
C THR A 16 -18.96 3.71 -8.60
N LEU A 17 -19.49 3.90 -7.40
CA LEU A 17 -18.88 4.75 -6.35
C LEU A 17 -17.91 4.01 -5.42
N THR A 18 -17.61 2.72 -5.66
CA THR A 18 -16.58 2.02 -4.89
C THR A 18 -15.20 2.45 -5.38
N SER A 19 -14.78 3.66 -4.98
CA SER A 19 -13.38 4.08 -5.04
C SER A 19 -12.59 3.13 -4.15
N ALA A 20 -11.93 2.15 -4.77
CA ALA A 20 -11.06 1.23 -4.07
C ALA A 20 -9.81 2.00 -3.65
N CYS A 21 -9.71 2.33 -2.36
CA CYS A 21 -8.43 2.64 -1.74
C CYS A 21 -7.56 1.38 -1.82
N GLN A 22 -6.85 1.23 -2.93
CA GLN A 22 -6.15 -0.01 -3.24
C GLN A 22 -4.80 -0.01 -2.52
N THR A 23 -4.84 -0.41 -1.26
CA THR A 23 -3.63 -0.73 -0.49
C THR A 23 -2.97 -1.92 -1.17
N THR A 24 -1.79 -1.69 -1.77
CA THR A 24 -1.09 -2.74 -2.52
C THR A 24 0.01 -3.32 -1.66
N VAL A 25 -0.01 -4.63 -1.44
CA VAL A 25 1.09 -5.34 -0.77
C VAL A 25 2.10 -5.76 -1.82
N ALA A 26 3.31 -5.24 -1.74
CA ALA A 26 4.45 -5.67 -2.54
C ALA A 26 5.23 -6.75 -1.78
N ARG A 27 5.80 -7.71 -2.51
CA ARG A 27 6.76 -8.69 -1.97
C ARG A 27 8.05 -8.63 -2.77
N PHE A 28 9.17 -8.66 -2.07
CA PHE A 28 10.50 -8.58 -2.66
C PHE A 28 11.52 -9.33 -1.81
N PRO A 29 12.58 -9.90 -2.41
CA PRO A 29 13.65 -10.51 -1.65
C PRO A 29 14.42 -9.45 -0.84
N ASN A 30 14.90 -9.83 0.33
CA ASN A 30 15.89 -9.02 1.05
C ASN A 30 17.22 -8.97 0.29
N ALA A 31 18.07 -8.01 0.67
CA ALA A 31 19.40 -7.88 0.09
C ALA A 31 20.24 -9.15 0.33
N ASP A 32 21.03 -9.52 -0.69
CA ASP A 32 22.09 -10.51 -0.53
C ASP A 32 23.20 -9.95 0.38
N VAL A 33 23.60 -10.71 1.39
CA VAL A 33 24.66 -10.33 2.32
C VAL A 33 25.88 -11.16 1.98
N ILE A 34 26.85 -10.51 1.32
CA ILE A 34 28.10 -11.13 0.90
C ILE A 34 28.80 -11.76 2.11
N GLY A 35 29.10 -13.05 2.02
CA GLY A 35 29.75 -13.82 3.09
C GLY A 35 28.78 -14.39 4.14
N SER A 36 27.46 -14.26 3.95
CA SER A 36 26.46 -14.98 4.76
C SER A 36 26.04 -16.30 4.10
N SER A 37 25.72 -17.30 4.92
CA SER A 37 25.06 -18.55 4.47
C SER A 37 23.54 -18.50 4.61
N GLU A 38 22.99 -17.36 5.03
CA GLU A 38 21.55 -17.20 5.24
C GLU A 38 20.84 -17.12 3.89
N PRO A 39 19.77 -17.89 3.67
CA PRO A 39 18.99 -17.79 2.44
C PRO A 39 18.28 -16.43 2.36
N GLN A 40 18.12 -15.90 1.15
CA GLN A 40 17.24 -14.75 0.94
C GLN A 40 15.80 -15.09 1.37
N ARG A 41 15.20 -14.19 2.13
CA ARG A 41 13.81 -14.24 2.58
C ARG A 41 12.98 -13.23 1.80
N GLN A 42 11.75 -13.62 1.46
CA GLN A 42 10.75 -12.71 0.93
C GLN A 42 10.27 -11.79 2.05
N ILE A 43 10.35 -10.49 1.81
CA ILE A 43 9.87 -9.43 2.69
C ILE A 43 8.64 -8.80 2.04
N SER A 44 7.66 -8.40 2.86
CA SER A 44 6.49 -7.64 2.41
C SER A 44 6.67 -6.15 2.64
N GLY A 45 6.02 -5.33 1.83
CA GLY A 45 5.80 -3.93 2.10
C GLY A 45 4.42 -3.47 1.65
N THR A 46 3.90 -2.44 2.29
CA THR A 46 2.60 -1.84 1.95
C THR A 46 2.82 -0.55 1.18
N LEU A 47 2.26 -0.48 -0.03
CA LEU A 47 2.31 0.68 -0.90
C LEU A 47 1.09 1.57 -0.69
N ALA A 48 1.34 2.87 -0.59
CA ALA A 48 0.35 3.93 -0.72
C ALA A 48 0.84 4.92 -1.78
N LYS A 49 -0.04 5.32 -2.71
CA LYS A 49 0.31 6.24 -3.80
C LYS A 49 -0.83 7.23 -4.05
N PRO A 50 -0.53 8.43 -4.58
CA PRO A 50 -1.55 9.34 -5.07
C PRO A 50 -2.31 8.75 -6.28
N ASP A 51 -3.48 9.32 -6.57
CA ASP A 51 -4.22 9.01 -7.79
C ASP A 51 -3.44 9.42 -9.04
N GLY A 52 -3.67 8.70 -10.15
CA GLY A 52 -3.00 8.90 -11.42
C GLY A 52 -1.82 7.95 -11.69
N ASN A 53 -1.21 8.12 -12.86
CA ASN A 53 -0.22 7.19 -13.43
C ASN A 53 1.24 7.53 -13.07
N GLY A 54 1.49 8.65 -12.38
CA GLY A 54 2.85 9.09 -12.03
C GLY A 54 3.60 9.77 -13.20
N PRO A 55 4.91 10.05 -13.04
CA PRO A 55 5.79 9.61 -11.95
C PRO A 55 5.55 10.37 -10.62
N PHE A 56 5.80 9.68 -9.51
CA PHE A 56 5.75 10.27 -8.16
C PHE A 56 7.12 10.13 -7.49
N PRO A 57 7.57 11.11 -6.68
CA PRO A 57 8.71 10.90 -5.80
C PRO A 57 8.40 9.80 -4.77
N ALA A 58 9.38 8.97 -4.46
CA ALA A 58 9.20 7.79 -3.61
C ALA A 58 9.90 7.92 -2.25
N VAL A 59 9.23 7.44 -1.19
CA VAL A 59 9.80 7.33 0.17
C VAL A 59 9.69 5.88 0.66
N VAL A 60 10.80 5.35 1.18
CA VAL A 60 10.84 4.04 1.85
C VAL A 60 10.74 4.25 3.35
N LEU A 61 9.70 3.71 3.97
CA LEU A 61 9.46 3.82 5.40
C LEU A 61 9.91 2.53 6.10
N LEU A 62 10.79 2.68 7.10
CA LEU A 62 11.34 1.59 7.89
C LEU A 62 10.86 1.70 9.34
N HIS A 63 10.66 0.55 9.97
CA HIS A 63 10.27 0.47 11.37
C HIS A 63 11.45 0.64 12.33
N THR A 64 11.13 0.99 13.58
CA THR A 64 12.10 0.99 14.69
C THR A 64 12.34 -0.44 15.20
N CYS A 65 13.15 -0.62 16.25
CA CYS A 65 13.45 -1.94 16.82
C CYS A 65 12.21 -2.75 17.25
N GLY A 66 11.10 -2.08 17.58
CA GLY A 66 9.84 -2.72 18.02
C GLY A 66 8.92 -3.20 16.89
N GLY A 67 9.35 -3.20 15.64
CA GLY A 67 8.53 -3.56 14.49
C GLY A 67 7.60 -2.43 14.01
N VAL A 68 6.73 -2.72 13.04
CA VAL A 68 5.87 -1.71 12.41
C VAL A 68 4.79 -1.21 13.38
N GLN A 69 4.93 0.06 13.76
CA GLN A 69 4.02 0.77 14.64
C GLN A 69 3.05 1.67 13.84
N PRO A 70 1.93 2.13 14.44
CA PRO A 70 0.92 2.93 13.74
C PRO A 70 1.47 4.16 13.01
N HIS A 71 2.46 4.85 13.57
CA HIS A 71 3.05 6.03 12.91
C HIS A 71 3.74 5.70 11.58
N VAL A 72 4.40 4.54 11.48
CA VAL A 72 5.06 4.08 10.23
C VAL A 72 4.07 3.41 9.29
N ARG A 73 3.06 2.73 9.84
CA ARG A 73 2.03 2.01 9.08
C ARG A 73 1.01 2.93 8.43
N ASP A 74 0.57 3.96 9.16
CA ASP A 74 -0.62 4.73 8.82
C ASP A 74 -0.30 6.22 8.68
N ASP A 75 0.31 6.85 9.69
CA ASP A 75 0.40 8.32 9.76
C ASP A 75 1.34 8.89 8.69
N TRP A 76 2.57 8.36 8.60
CA TRP A 76 3.54 8.78 7.60
C TRP A 76 3.10 8.48 6.16
N PRO A 77 2.63 7.26 5.82
CA PRO A 77 2.10 6.98 4.48
C PRO A 77 0.97 7.91 4.08
N LYS A 78 -0.01 8.16 4.97
CA LYS A 78 -1.14 9.05 4.68
C LYS A 78 -0.67 10.48 4.45
N TYR A 79 0.20 11.01 5.31
CA TYR A 79 0.73 12.36 5.16
C TYR A 79 1.54 12.52 3.87
N LEU A 80 2.50 11.63 3.61
CA LEU A 80 3.36 11.69 2.43
C LEU A 80 2.56 11.52 1.14
N THR A 81 1.59 10.61 1.13
CA THR A 81 0.68 10.41 -0.01
C THR A 81 -0.17 11.66 -0.27
N SER A 82 -0.66 12.34 0.77
CA SER A 82 -1.48 13.55 0.60
C SER A 82 -0.69 14.73 0.01
N ILE A 83 0.64 14.73 0.15
CA ILE A 83 1.53 15.74 -0.46
C ILE A 83 2.25 15.24 -1.73
N GLY A 84 1.76 14.15 -2.34
CA GLY A 84 2.16 13.73 -3.68
C GLY A 84 3.29 12.70 -3.77
N TYR A 85 3.66 12.05 -2.67
CA TYR A 85 4.68 10.99 -2.67
C TYR A 85 4.05 9.61 -2.74
N VAL A 86 4.70 8.69 -3.45
CA VAL A 86 4.46 7.26 -3.25
C VAL A 86 5.29 6.79 -2.06
N THR A 87 4.70 5.98 -1.18
CA THR A 87 5.39 5.40 -0.03
C THR A 87 5.33 3.89 -0.07
N ILE A 88 6.41 3.23 0.36
CA ILE A 88 6.40 1.81 0.73
C ILE A 88 6.82 1.65 2.19
N THR A 89 5.93 1.09 3.01
CA THR A 89 6.25 0.71 4.39
C THR A 89 6.76 -0.72 4.40
N VAL A 90 8.05 -0.92 4.70
CA VAL A 90 8.71 -2.23 4.68
C VAL A 90 8.49 -2.97 6.00
N GLU A 91 7.99 -4.20 5.91
CA GLU A 91 7.78 -5.10 7.04
C GLU A 91 8.89 -6.15 7.10
N SER A 92 10.08 -5.73 7.56
CA SER A 92 11.21 -6.66 7.75
C SER A 92 11.18 -7.39 9.08
N PHE A 93 10.39 -6.92 10.07
CA PHE A 93 10.39 -7.45 11.43
C PHE A 93 9.77 -8.85 11.47
N GLY A 94 8.62 -9.04 10.84
CA GLY A 94 7.95 -10.35 10.76
C GLY A 94 8.74 -11.44 10.02
N SER A 95 9.78 -11.07 9.26
CA SER A 95 10.63 -12.03 8.52
C SER A 95 11.80 -12.59 9.34
N ARG A 96 11.99 -12.14 10.59
CA ARG A 96 13.19 -12.42 11.40
C ARG A 96 13.17 -13.75 12.17
N GLY A 97 12.16 -14.60 11.97
CA GLY A 97 12.06 -15.92 12.60
C GLY A 97 10.64 -16.34 12.87
#